data_AF-R9A6H2-F1
#
_entry.id   AF-R9A6H2-F1
#
_cell.length_a   1.000
_cell.length_b   1.000
_cell.length_c   1.000
_cell.angle_alpha   90.00
_cell.angle_beta   90.00
_cell.angle_gamma   90.00
#
_symmetry.space_group_name_H-M   'P 1'
#
loop_
_entity.id
_entity.type
_entity.pdbx_description
1 polymer ?
#
loop_
_entity_poly.entity_id
_entity_poly.type
_entity_poly.pdbx_seq_one_letter_code
_entity_poly.pdbx_strand_id
1 'polypeptide(L)'
;MTPIRTYLLILFSFIGIGISLNSEPLSETNQKAIDAFYQKNWSQAEIWFKESLKKNPNDPYANYNLACVYTILLSQCEYLTEEQDVFQLLNHAVTYKKSYKSLMLKDKDLSLLRNTYRFNEIAGLSPKELFTNIFWFGPSPGAYGPVSEIKFDANGSFELTLVEFRESDGALEKPKYRGKYQWISEKVLQLEFQKLPSSLPNQTKKRQARWNKNSLEIDGFEYQFTDSPDRCSA
;
A
#
# COMPACT_ATOMS: atom_id res chain seq x y z
N MET A 1 -64.41 -6.02 -7.74
CA MET A 1 -64.26 -4.55 -7.63
C MET A 1 -62.97 -4.27 -6.88
N THR A 2 -61.93 -3.84 -7.59
CA THR A 2 -60.58 -3.55 -7.07
C THR A 2 -60.36 -2.04 -6.98
N PRO A 3 -59.83 -1.47 -5.88
CA PRO A 3 -59.36 -0.10 -5.90
C PRO A 3 -57.86 -0.04 -6.23
N ILE A 4 -57.60 0.43 -7.46
CA ILE A 4 -56.63 1.46 -7.86
C ILE A 4 -55.36 1.57 -6.99
N ARG A 5 -54.23 1.08 -7.55
CA ARG A 5 -52.87 1.41 -7.12
C ARG A 5 -52.47 2.78 -7.68
N THR A 6 -52.20 3.74 -6.80
CA THR A 6 -51.60 5.04 -7.12
C THR A 6 -50.12 4.82 -7.47
N TYR A 7 -49.74 4.99 -8.73
CA TYR A 7 -48.33 5.02 -9.14
C TYR A 7 -47.79 6.44 -8.95
N LEU A 8 -46.84 6.59 -8.02
CA LEU A 8 -46.08 7.82 -7.83
C LEU A 8 -44.98 7.89 -8.92
N LEU A 9 -45.24 8.64 -9.99
CA LEU A 9 -44.25 8.99 -11.00
C LEU A 9 -43.34 10.09 -10.42
N ILE A 10 -42.16 9.72 -9.93
CA ILE A 10 -41.10 10.68 -9.62
C ILE A 10 -40.35 10.97 -10.93
N LEU A 11 -40.67 12.12 -11.52
CA LEU A 11 -39.98 12.69 -12.67
C LEU A 11 -38.61 13.19 -12.19
N PHE A 12 -37.54 12.43 -12.42
CA PHE A 12 -36.18 12.94 -12.25
C PHE A 12 -35.84 13.86 -13.43
N SER A 13 -36.10 15.15 -13.26
CA SER A 13 -35.51 16.19 -14.10
C SER A 13 -33.99 16.17 -13.87
N PHE A 14 -33.27 15.51 -14.78
CA PHE A 14 -31.83 15.68 -14.93
C PHE A 14 -31.57 17.13 -15.35
N ILE A 15 -31.38 18.01 -14.36
CA ILE A 15 -30.74 19.30 -14.58
C ILE A 15 -29.30 18.97 -14.97
N GLY A 16 -29.02 19.06 -16.26
CA GLY A 16 -27.68 19.02 -16.82
C GLY A 16 -26.88 20.20 -16.26
N ILE A 17 -26.25 20.00 -15.11
CA ILE A 17 -25.12 20.82 -14.70
C ILE A 17 -23.98 20.36 -15.61
N GLY A 18 -23.84 21.05 -16.74
CA GLY A 18 -22.64 21.02 -17.56
C GLY A 18 -21.50 21.59 -16.75
N ILE A 19 -20.90 20.76 -15.88
CA ILE A 19 -19.56 21.00 -15.39
C ILE A 19 -18.67 20.80 -16.61
N SER A 20 -18.28 21.89 -17.27
CA SER A 20 -17.16 21.86 -18.19
C SER A 20 -15.94 21.43 -17.39
N LEU A 21 -15.68 20.14 -17.35
CA LEU A 21 -14.40 19.57 -17.00
C LEU A 21 -13.43 20.06 -18.08
N ASN A 22 -12.88 21.26 -17.90
CA ASN A 22 -11.71 21.72 -18.63
C ASN A 22 -10.53 20.81 -18.22
N SER A 23 -10.52 19.57 -18.70
CA SER A 23 -9.29 18.81 -18.77
C SER A 23 -8.48 19.41 -19.89
N GLU A 24 -7.32 19.99 -19.58
CA GLU A 24 -6.36 20.37 -20.61
C GLU A 24 -6.14 19.18 -21.56
N PRO A 25 -6.13 19.40 -22.88
CA PRO A 25 -5.92 18.34 -23.83
C PRO A 25 -4.56 17.69 -23.58
N LEU A 26 -4.51 16.35 -23.61
CA LEU A 26 -3.28 15.60 -23.47
C LEU A 26 -2.29 16.03 -24.57
N SER A 27 -1.02 16.20 -24.20
CA SER A 27 0.04 16.41 -25.19
C SER A 27 0.14 15.19 -26.11
N GLU A 28 0.59 15.38 -27.35
CA GLU A 28 0.84 14.26 -28.28
C GLU A 28 1.77 13.20 -27.66
N THR A 29 2.72 13.64 -26.82
CA THR A 29 3.65 12.73 -26.14
C THR A 29 2.94 11.90 -25.06
N ASN A 30 2.01 12.52 -24.31
CA ASN A 30 1.16 11.79 -23.37
C ASN A 30 0.24 10.79 -24.09
N GLN A 31 -0.34 11.15 -25.23
CA GLN A 31 -1.17 10.23 -25.99
C GLN A 31 -0.39 8.98 -26.43
N LYS A 32 0.82 9.15 -26.99
CA LYS A 32 1.70 8.03 -27.34
C LYS A 32 2.05 7.15 -26.14
N ALA A 33 2.29 7.75 -24.97
CA ALA A 33 2.57 7.02 -23.74
C ALA A 33 1.38 6.17 -23.29
N ILE A 34 0.17 6.74 -23.35
CA ILE A 34 -1.08 6.07 -23.00
C ILE A 34 -1.38 4.92 -23.95
N ASP A 35 -1.21 5.13 -25.26
CA ASP A 35 -1.45 4.10 -26.26
C ASP A 35 -0.52 2.90 -26.03
N ALA A 36 0.77 3.17 -25.79
CA ALA A 36 1.74 2.14 -25.42
C ALA A 36 1.38 1.43 -24.10
N PHE A 37 0.92 2.19 -23.09
CA PHE A 37 0.48 1.65 -21.80
C PHE A 37 -0.70 0.68 -21.96
N TYR A 38 -1.74 1.06 -22.71
CA TYR A 38 -2.89 0.19 -22.96
C TYR A 38 -2.55 -1.05 -23.80
N GLN A 39 -1.54 -0.95 -24.66
CA GLN A 39 -0.98 -2.08 -25.41
C GLN A 39 -0.06 -2.97 -24.54
N LYS A 40 0.14 -2.64 -23.26
CA LYS A 40 1.06 -3.31 -22.34
C LYS A 40 2.52 -3.28 -22.81
N ASN A 41 2.88 -2.31 -23.65
CA ASN A 41 4.25 -2.06 -24.06
C ASN A 41 4.92 -1.13 -23.03
N TRP A 42 5.31 -1.71 -21.89
CA TRP A 42 5.82 -0.96 -20.73
C TRP A 42 7.07 -0.15 -21.06
N SER A 43 8.01 -0.75 -21.82
CA SER A 43 9.24 -0.07 -22.25
C SER A 43 8.94 1.18 -23.08
N GLN A 44 8.02 1.08 -24.05
CA GLN A 44 7.66 2.23 -24.88
C GLN A 44 6.84 3.28 -24.10
N ALA A 45 5.96 2.84 -23.19
CA ALA A 45 5.21 3.73 -22.31
C ALA A 45 6.15 4.54 -21.41
N GLU A 46 7.14 3.89 -20.79
CA GLU A 46 8.18 4.53 -19.98
C GLU A 46 8.92 5.62 -20.77
N ILE A 47 9.40 5.29 -21.97
CA ILE A 47 10.11 6.25 -22.84
C ILE A 47 9.24 7.49 -23.07
N TRP A 48 7.99 7.31 -23.47
CA TRP A 48 7.12 8.45 -23.77
C TRP A 48 6.73 9.26 -22.54
N PHE A 49 6.49 8.63 -21.38
CA PHE A 49 6.26 9.37 -20.15
C PHE A 49 7.49 10.16 -19.73
N LYS A 50 8.70 9.60 -19.84
CA LYS A 50 9.96 10.33 -19.60
C LYS A 50 10.12 11.52 -20.55
N GLU A 51 9.84 11.35 -21.83
CA GLU A 51 9.86 12.45 -22.80
C GLU A 51 8.85 13.54 -22.48
N SER A 52 7.66 13.17 -21.98
CA SER A 52 6.67 14.14 -21.50
C SER A 52 7.19 14.93 -20.30
N LEU A 53 7.80 14.24 -19.32
CA LEU A 53 8.39 14.86 -18.13
C LEU A 53 9.61 15.73 -18.43
N LYS A 54 10.37 15.46 -19.51
CA LYS A 54 11.41 16.38 -19.98
C LYS A 54 10.85 17.75 -20.40
N LYS A 55 9.64 17.77 -20.98
CA LYS A 55 8.97 18.99 -21.43
C LYS A 55 8.25 19.69 -20.27
N ASN A 56 7.61 18.91 -19.40
CA ASN A 56 6.95 19.40 -18.20
C ASN A 56 7.22 18.45 -17.02
N PRO A 57 8.26 18.72 -16.20
CA PRO A 57 8.59 17.88 -15.05
C PRO A 57 7.46 17.77 -14.03
N ASN A 58 6.59 18.79 -13.97
CA ASN A 58 5.51 18.91 -13.00
C ASN A 58 4.16 18.36 -13.53
N ASP A 59 4.14 17.75 -14.72
CA ASP A 59 2.91 17.16 -15.26
C ASP A 59 2.41 16.05 -14.32
N PRO A 60 1.30 16.27 -13.58
CA PRO A 60 0.83 15.27 -12.63
C PRO A 60 0.43 13.99 -13.34
N TYR A 61 -0.10 14.08 -14.57
CA TYR A 61 -0.54 12.93 -15.35
C TYR A 61 0.63 12.05 -15.75
N ALA A 62 1.70 12.61 -16.31
CA ALA A 62 2.87 11.85 -16.71
C ALA A 62 3.60 11.23 -15.50
N ASN A 63 3.73 11.98 -14.39
CA ASN A 63 4.31 11.45 -13.15
C ASN A 63 3.51 10.25 -12.61
N TYR A 64 2.18 10.38 -12.56
CA TYR A 64 1.29 9.34 -12.04
C TYR A 64 1.36 8.05 -12.88
N ASN A 65 1.25 8.16 -14.19
CA ASN A 65 1.22 6.98 -15.06
C ASN A 65 2.60 6.33 -15.17
N LEU A 66 3.69 7.10 -15.11
CA LEU A 66 5.03 6.53 -15.02
C LEU A 66 5.20 5.73 -13.72
N ALA A 67 4.67 6.21 -12.60
CA ALA A 67 4.65 5.45 -11.34
C ALA A 67 3.87 4.13 -11.48
N CYS A 68 2.76 4.13 -12.23
CA CYS A 68 2.01 2.91 -12.53
C CYS A 68 2.83 1.93 -13.37
N VAL A 69 3.49 2.39 -14.44
CA VAL A 69 4.42 1.57 -15.24
C VAL A 69 5.48 0.94 -14.36
N TYR A 70 6.16 1.73 -13.53
CA TYR A 70 7.21 1.21 -12.65
C TYR A 70 6.68 0.25 -11.58
N THR A 71 5.46 0.45 -11.07
CA THR A 71 4.87 -0.51 -10.13
C THR A 71 4.58 -1.85 -10.81
N ILE A 72 4.14 -1.83 -12.08
CA ILE A 72 3.94 -3.04 -12.87
C ILE A 72 5.27 -3.77 -13.11
N LEU A 73 6.33 -3.06 -13.48
CA LEU A 73 7.66 -3.64 -13.69
C LEU A 73 8.24 -4.22 -12.38
N LEU A 74 8.09 -3.49 -11.27
CA LEU A 74 8.47 -3.96 -9.94
C LEU A 74 7.75 -5.25 -9.56
N SER A 75 6.46 -5.39 -9.91
CA SER A 75 5.70 -6.62 -9.65
C SER A 75 6.21 -7.85 -10.42
N GLN A 76 6.96 -7.63 -11.49
CA GLN A 76 7.57 -8.66 -12.34
C GLN A 76 9.02 -8.94 -11.92
N CYS A 77 9.55 -8.21 -10.94
CA CYS A 77 10.98 -8.18 -10.61
C CYS A 77 11.85 -7.87 -11.84
N GLU A 78 11.28 -7.20 -12.85
CA GLU A 78 11.96 -6.82 -14.09
C GLU A 78 12.48 -5.39 -13.96
N TYR A 79 13.75 -5.17 -14.32
CA TYR A 79 14.42 -3.87 -14.32
C TYR A 79 14.29 -3.12 -12.98
N LEU A 80 15.36 -3.14 -12.18
CA LEU A 80 15.46 -2.51 -10.85
C LEU A 80 15.31 -0.98 -10.92
N THR A 81 14.09 -0.51 -11.16
CA THR A 81 13.67 0.80 -10.69
C THR A 81 13.52 0.66 -9.19
N GLU A 82 14.22 1.50 -8.44
CA GLU A 82 14.12 1.50 -6.99
C GLU A 82 12.69 1.88 -6.60
N GLU A 83 12.11 1.18 -5.64
CA GLU A 83 10.74 1.48 -5.14
C GLU A 83 10.60 2.96 -4.74
N GLN A 84 11.72 3.57 -4.32
CA GLN A 84 11.81 4.98 -4.01
C GLN A 84 11.49 5.92 -5.18
N ASP A 85 11.82 5.56 -6.42
CA ASP A 85 11.53 6.38 -7.59
C ASP A 85 10.02 6.44 -7.85
N VAL A 86 9.31 5.34 -7.58
CA VAL A 86 7.85 5.28 -7.67
C VAL A 86 7.21 6.26 -6.67
N PHE A 87 7.69 6.28 -5.43
CA PHE A 87 7.18 7.20 -4.41
C PHE A 87 7.46 8.67 -4.74
N GLN A 88 8.61 8.99 -5.35
CA GLN A 88 8.90 10.35 -5.80
C GLN A 88 7.90 10.81 -6.86
N LEU A 89 7.65 9.98 -7.87
CA LEU A 89 6.67 10.27 -8.94
C LEU A 89 5.26 10.46 -8.38
N LEU A 90 4.82 9.56 -7.49
CA LEU A 90 3.51 9.67 -6.83
C LEU A 90 3.40 10.96 -6.02
N ASN A 91 4.41 11.28 -5.20
CA ASN A 91 4.40 12.50 -4.40
C ASN A 91 4.35 13.76 -5.29
N HIS A 92 5.07 13.76 -6.40
CA HIS A 92 5.05 14.86 -7.36
C HIS A 92 3.66 15.01 -8.01
N ALA A 93 3.08 13.91 -8.48
CA ALA A 93 1.76 13.91 -9.09
C ALA A 93 0.68 14.45 -8.13
N VAL A 94 0.74 14.05 -6.87
CA VAL A 94 -0.20 14.47 -5.82
C VAL A 94 0.00 15.93 -5.40
N THR A 95 1.24 16.43 -5.46
CA THR A 95 1.57 17.84 -5.21
C THR A 95 0.87 18.76 -6.20
N TYR A 96 0.89 18.42 -7.49
CA TYR A 96 0.26 19.22 -8.55
C TYR A 96 -1.20 18.86 -8.83
N LYS A 97 -1.68 17.68 -8.39
CA LYS A 97 -3.08 17.26 -8.53
C LYS A 97 -3.56 16.47 -7.31
N LYS A 98 -4.05 17.19 -6.30
CA LYS A 98 -4.49 16.62 -5.00
C LYS A 98 -5.53 15.50 -5.11
N SER A 99 -6.37 15.50 -6.15
CA SER A 99 -7.35 14.42 -6.36
C SER A 99 -6.71 13.06 -6.57
N TYR A 100 -5.40 13.00 -6.89
CA TYR A 100 -4.70 11.73 -7.01
C TYR A 100 -4.49 11.01 -5.68
N LYS A 101 -4.56 11.69 -4.53
CA LYS A 101 -4.54 11.02 -3.21
C LYS A 101 -5.57 9.91 -3.11
N SER A 102 -6.82 10.20 -3.49
CA SER A 102 -7.91 9.25 -3.43
C SER A 102 -7.93 8.28 -4.61
N LEU A 103 -7.36 8.68 -5.76
CA LEU A 103 -7.20 7.79 -6.92
C LEU A 103 -6.22 6.66 -6.62
N MET A 104 -5.05 6.98 -6.04
CA MET A 104 -4.01 6.00 -5.67
C MET A 104 -4.57 4.83 -4.87
N LEU A 105 -5.41 5.10 -3.87
CA LEU A 105 -6.01 4.08 -3.01
C LEU A 105 -6.91 3.08 -3.76
N LYS A 106 -7.38 3.43 -4.97
CA LYS A 106 -8.32 2.65 -5.78
C LYS A 106 -7.67 2.05 -7.03
N ASP A 107 -6.58 2.64 -7.51
CA ASP A 107 -5.90 2.22 -8.74
C ASP A 107 -5.23 0.85 -8.57
N LYS A 108 -5.67 -0.13 -9.36
CA LYS A 108 -5.20 -1.51 -9.31
C LYS A 108 -3.72 -1.65 -9.65
N ASP A 109 -3.19 -0.75 -10.49
CA ASP A 109 -1.81 -0.81 -10.95
C ASP A 109 -0.84 -0.43 -9.82
N LEU A 110 -1.34 0.27 -8.79
CA LEU A 110 -0.62 0.62 -7.57
C LEU A 110 -0.90 -0.33 -6.40
N SER A 111 -1.65 -1.42 -6.61
CA SER A 111 -2.06 -2.33 -5.53
C SER A 111 -0.90 -2.94 -4.75
N LEU A 112 0.25 -3.15 -5.40
CA LEU A 112 1.48 -3.66 -4.80
C LEU A 112 1.99 -2.79 -3.63
N LEU A 113 1.76 -1.47 -3.71
CA LEU A 113 2.31 -0.48 -2.79
C LEU A 113 1.33 -0.08 -1.68
N ARG A 114 0.06 -0.51 -1.77
CA ARG A 114 -1.00 -0.06 -0.84
C ARG A 114 -0.75 -0.44 0.61
N ASN A 115 0.12 -1.40 0.86
CA ASN A 115 0.49 -1.83 2.19
C ASN A 115 1.84 -1.27 2.67
N THR A 116 2.37 -0.23 2.03
CA THR A 116 3.60 0.45 2.47
C THR A 116 3.28 1.78 3.15
N TYR A 117 4.14 2.17 4.10
CA TYR A 117 4.03 3.42 4.84
C TYR A 117 4.09 4.62 3.90
N ARG A 118 5.10 4.66 3.01
CA ARG A 118 5.32 5.79 2.10
C ARG A 118 4.14 6.02 1.17
N PHE A 119 3.57 4.95 0.61
CA PHE A 119 2.39 5.06 -0.25
C PHE A 119 1.20 5.71 0.46
N ASN A 120 0.88 5.20 1.65
CA ASN A 120 -0.26 5.69 2.41
C ASN A 120 -0.01 7.10 2.97
N GLU A 121 1.25 7.47 3.28
CA GLU A 121 1.63 8.82 3.70
C GLU A 121 1.37 9.82 2.56
N ILE A 122 1.78 9.49 1.34
CA ILE A 122 1.51 10.30 0.13
C ILE A 122 -0.01 10.43 -0.11
N ALA A 123 -0.75 9.33 0.06
CA ALA A 123 -2.21 9.33 -0.02
C ALA A 123 -2.89 10.18 1.07
N GLY A 124 -2.16 10.61 2.09
CA GLY A 124 -2.63 11.51 3.13
C GLY A 124 -3.50 10.83 4.19
N LEU A 125 -3.28 9.54 4.44
CA LEU A 125 -3.94 8.83 5.53
C LEU A 125 -3.45 9.33 6.89
N SER A 126 -4.32 9.29 7.90
CA SER A 126 -3.94 9.62 9.27
C SER A 126 -2.97 8.58 9.85
N PRO A 127 -2.19 8.92 10.89
CA PRO A 127 -1.28 7.95 11.53
C PRO A 127 -1.94 6.63 11.94
N LYS A 128 -3.18 6.67 12.43
CA LYS A 128 -3.88 5.42 12.82
C LYS A 128 -4.26 4.58 11.60
N GLU A 129 -4.75 5.20 10.54
CA GLU A 129 -5.09 4.51 9.29
C GLU A 129 -3.84 3.94 8.61
N LEU A 130 -2.74 4.72 8.59
CA LEU A 130 -1.42 4.29 8.14
C LEU A 130 -1.00 2.99 8.83
N PHE A 131 -0.99 3.01 10.17
CA PHE A 131 -0.54 1.88 10.99
C PHE A 131 -1.32 0.59 10.71
N THR A 132 -2.62 0.70 10.47
CA THR A 132 -3.50 -0.46 10.26
C THR A 132 -3.61 -0.91 8.79
N ASN A 133 -3.14 -0.11 7.84
CA ASN A 133 -3.19 -0.45 6.42
C ASN A 133 -1.91 -1.12 5.91
N ILE A 134 -0.85 -1.15 6.72
CA ILE A 134 0.43 -1.74 6.35
C ILE A 134 0.66 -3.09 7.02
N PHE A 135 1.52 -3.89 6.40
CA PHE A 135 2.06 -5.09 7.01
C PHE A 135 3.46 -4.78 7.51
N TRP A 136 3.81 -5.34 8.66
CA TRP A 136 5.10 -5.16 9.29
C TRP A 136 5.87 -6.47 9.20
N PHE A 137 7.01 -6.47 8.52
CA PHE A 137 7.83 -7.63 8.25
C PHE A 137 9.12 -7.59 9.06
N GLY A 138 9.47 -8.70 9.69
CA GLY A 138 10.81 -8.89 10.23
C GLY A 138 11.85 -9.12 9.13
N PRO A 139 13.10 -9.45 9.50
CA PRO A 139 14.18 -9.72 8.57
C PRO A 139 13.84 -10.84 7.58
N SER A 140 14.38 -10.76 6.36
CA SER A 140 14.20 -11.74 5.29
C SER A 140 15.53 -12.43 4.95
N PRO A 141 15.95 -13.48 5.69
CA PRO A 141 17.20 -14.18 5.45
C PRO A 141 17.07 -15.12 4.23
N GLY A 142 17.50 -14.61 3.07
CA GLY A 142 17.56 -15.39 1.83
C GLY A 142 16.19 -15.81 1.31
N ALA A 143 16.12 -16.96 0.64
CA ALA A 143 14.96 -17.38 -0.14
C ALA A 143 13.68 -17.72 0.65
N TYR A 144 13.70 -17.71 1.98
CA TYR A 144 12.54 -18.05 2.81
C TYR A 144 11.57 -16.89 3.03
N GLY A 145 11.98 -15.67 2.66
CA GLY A 145 11.22 -14.46 2.93
C GLY A 145 11.31 -14.02 4.40
N PRO A 146 10.44 -13.07 4.81
CA PRO A 146 10.42 -12.56 6.17
C PRO A 146 10.20 -13.65 7.23
N VAL A 147 11.04 -13.66 8.28
CA VAL A 147 10.90 -14.60 9.42
C VAL A 147 9.71 -14.28 10.31
N SER A 148 9.13 -13.11 10.16
CA SER A 148 7.93 -12.69 10.86
C SER A 148 7.13 -11.66 10.08
N GLU A 149 5.83 -11.65 10.30
CA GLU A 149 4.89 -10.69 9.76
C GLU A 149 3.86 -10.34 10.84
N ILE A 150 3.58 -9.07 11.07
CA ILE A 150 2.51 -8.63 11.97
C ILE A 150 1.58 -7.64 11.28
N LYS A 151 0.28 -7.85 11.43
CA LYS A 151 -0.78 -6.98 10.91
C LYS A 151 -1.67 -6.50 12.06
N PHE A 152 -2.03 -5.23 12.02
CA PHE A 152 -2.95 -4.59 12.96
C PHE A 152 -4.26 -4.22 12.29
N ASP A 153 -5.37 -4.55 12.92
CA ASP A 153 -6.71 -4.23 12.42
C ASP A 153 -7.28 -3.02 13.15
N ALA A 154 -8.07 -2.20 12.46
CA ALA A 154 -8.71 -1.01 13.02
C ALA A 154 -9.64 -1.28 14.22
N ASN A 155 -10.07 -2.53 14.43
CA ASN A 155 -10.88 -2.95 15.57
C ASN A 155 -10.05 -3.24 16.84
N GLY A 156 -8.73 -2.99 16.82
CA GLY A 156 -7.83 -3.25 17.95
C GLY A 156 -7.33 -4.69 18.05
N SER A 157 -7.49 -5.55 17.04
CA SER A 157 -6.79 -6.85 16.97
C SER A 157 -5.49 -6.78 16.21
N PHE A 158 -4.61 -7.75 16.48
CA PHE A 158 -3.46 -8.01 15.63
C PHE A 158 -3.29 -9.51 15.39
N GLU A 159 -2.63 -9.84 14.29
CA GLU A 159 -2.17 -11.19 13.96
C GLU A 159 -0.66 -11.13 13.67
N LEU A 160 0.13 -11.92 14.39
CA LEU A 160 1.55 -12.13 14.19
C LEU A 160 1.74 -13.53 13.60
N THR A 161 2.47 -13.62 12.50
CA THR A 161 2.97 -14.87 11.93
C THR A 161 4.47 -14.95 12.18
N LEU A 162 4.96 -16.11 12.65
CA LEU A 162 6.38 -16.40 12.77
C LEU A 162 6.73 -17.57 11.88
N VAL A 163 7.90 -17.54 11.25
CA VAL A 163 8.47 -18.71 10.58
C VAL A 163 9.14 -19.58 11.62
N GLU A 164 8.72 -20.83 11.71
CA GLU A 164 9.29 -21.83 12.61
C GLU A 164 9.66 -23.08 11.81
N PHE A 165 10.79 -23.72 12.14
CA PHE A 165 11.16 -25.00 11.56
C PHE A 165 10.68 -26.12 12.49
N ARG A 166 9.89 -27.04 11.95
CA ARG A 166 9.47 -28.21 12.71
C ARG A 166 10.66 -29.13 12.90
N GLU A 167 11.02 -29.39 14.16
CA GLU A 167 12.20 -30.17 14.54
C GLU A 167 12.19 -31.61 13.96
N SER A 168 11.03 -32.20 13.74
CA SER A 168 10.92 -33.61 13.33
C SER A 168 11.37 -33.88 11.90
N ASP A 169 11.17 -32.93 10.98
CA ASP A 169 11.40 -33.13 9.55
C ASP A 169 11.92 -31.87 8.82
N GLY A 170 12.19 -30.79 9.54
CA GLY A 170 12.66 -29.54 8.97
C GLY A 170 11.61 -28.79 8.15
N ALA A 171 10.34 -29.20 8.21
CA ALA A 171 9.28 -28.52 7.48
C ALA A 171 9.11 -27.08 8.01
N LEU A 172 8.95 -26.14 7.08
CA LEU A 172 8.71 -24.74 7.41
C LEU A 172 7.24 -24.55 7.78
N GLU A 173 6.99 -24.12 9.02
CA GLU A 173 5.68 -23.78 9.54
C GLU A 173 5.55 -22.27 9.71
N LYS A 174 4.31 -21.77 9.62
CA LYS A 174 3.98 -20.36 9.80
C LYS A 174 2.87 -20.18 10.85
N PRO A 175 3.11 -20.55 12.12
CA PRO A 175 2.11 -20.39 13.17
C PRO A 175 1.65 -18.94 13.32
N LYS A 176 0.36 -18.80 13.63
CA LYS A 176 -0.31 -17.52 13.81
C LYS A 176 -0.65 -17.29 15.27
N TYR A 177 -0.31 -16.11 15.76
CA TYR A 177 -0.53 -15.65 17.12
C TYR A 177 -1.41 -14.40 17.07
N ARG A 178 -2.47 -14.39 17.88
CA ARG A 178 -3.46 -13.32 17.87
C ARG A 178 -3.49 -12.60 19.21
N GLY A 179 -3.92 -11.35 19.16
CA GLY A 179 -4.04 -10.54 20.35
C GLY A 179 -4.89 -9.30 20.15
N LYS A 180 -4.88 -8.47 21.20
CA LYS A 180 -5.48 -7.14 21.19
C LYS A 180 -4.40 -6.10 21.41
N TYR A 181 -4.62 -4.90 20.88
CA TYR A 181 -3.74 -3.78 21.11
C TYR A 181 -4.51 -2.52 21.48
N GLN A 182 -3.82 -1.63 22.20
CA GLN A 182 -4.33 -0.32 22.53
C GLN A 182 -3.22 0.72 22.40
N TRP A 183 -3.58 1.91 21.95
CA TRP A 183 -2.66 3.04 21.89
C TRP A 183 -2.42 3.58 23.31
N ILE A 184 -1.17 3.65 23.73
CA ILE A 184 -0.74 4.35 24.96
C ILE A 184 -0.45 5.82 24.63
N SER A 185 0.14 6.07 23.47
CA SER A 185 0.40 7.41 22.91
C SER A 185 0.33 7.35 21.38
N GLU A 186 0.61 8.46 20.68
CA GLU A 186 0.67 8.44 19.21
C GLU A 186 1.71 7.48 18.64
N LYS A 187 2.76 7.14 19.41
CA LYS A 187 3.89 6.32 18.97
C LYS A 187 4.07 5.00 19.72
N VAL A 188 3.25 4.75 20.73
CA VAL A 188 3.41 3.59 21.60
C VAL A 188 2.10 2.84 21.71
N LEU A 189 2.16 1.53 21.49
CA LEU A 189 1.04 0.61 21.65
C LEU A 189 1.35 -0.40 22.76
N GLN A 190 0.33 -0.82 23.47
CA GLN A 190 0.38 -2.01 24.30
C GLN A 190 -0.27 -3.17 23.54
N LEU A 191 0.47 -4.26 23.40
CA LEU A 191 0.01 -5.52 22.83
C LEU A 191 -0.34 -6.48 23.95
N GLU A 192 -1.41 -7.25 23.77
CA GLU A 192 -1.80 -8.35 24.66
C GLU A 192 -2.07 -9.61 23.83
N PHE A 193 -1.17 -10.57 23.92
CA PHE A 193 -1.24 -11.85 23.22
C PHE A 193 -2.25 -12.79 23.89
N GLN A 194 -3.10 -13.46 23.09
CA GLN A 194 -3.94 -14.54 23.60
C GLN A 194 -3.09 -15.74 24.04
N LYS A 195 -2.13 -16.10 23.19
CA LYS A 195 -1.10 -17.13 23.41
C LYS A 195 0.25 -16.56 22.95
N LEU A 196 1.28 -16.75 23.77
CA LEU A 196 2.64 -16.35 23.42
C LEU A 196 3.27 -17.41 22.50
N PRO A 197 4.04 -16.97 21.49
CA PRO A 197 5.01 -17.84 20.81
C PRO A 197 5.99 -18.46 21.80
N SER A 198 6.31 -19.73 21.61
CA SER A 198 7.34 -20.45 22.39
C SER A 198 8.73 -19.87 22.18
N SER A 199 8.98 -19.28 21.01
CA SER A 199 10.23 -18.62 20.63
C SER A 199 10.46 -17.28 21.34
N LEU A 200 9.42 -16.66 21.90
CA LEU A 200 9.58 -15.44 22.68
C LEU A 200 10.02 -15.77 24.10
N PRO A 201 10.91 -14.95 24.71
CA PRO A 201 11.37 -15.18 26.07
C PRO A 201 10.21 -15.24 27.05
N ASN A 202 10.38 -16.01 28.14
CA ASN A 202 9.44 -16.25 29.26
C ASN A 202 9.07 -14.93 29.99
N GLN A 203 8.34 -14.07 29.29
CA GLN A 203 7.83 -12.79 29.74
C GLN A 203 6.30 -12.81 29.73
N THR A 204 5.69 -11.68 30.09
CA THR A 204 4.22 -11.56 30.17
C THR A 204 3.58 -11.55 28.79
N LYS A 205 2.28 -11.86 28.73
CA LYS A 205 1.45 -11.71 27.53
C LYS A 205 1.33 -10.26 27.04
N LYS A 206 1.69 -9.29 27.89
CA LYS A 206 1.65 -7.86 27.58
C LYS A 206 3.04 -7.37 27.16
N ARG A 207 3.09 -6.63 26.05
CA ARG A 207 4.32 -6.07 25.46
C ARG A 207 4.07 -4.65 24.98
N GLN A 208 5.10 -3.81 24.93
CA GLN A 208 4.98 -2.54 24.22
C GLN A 208 5.50 -2.68 22.80
N ALA A 209 4.87 -1.95 21.90
CA ALA A 209 5.36 -1.72 20.55
C ALA A 209 5.57 -0.22 20.35
N ARG A 210 6.70 0.16 19.75
CA ARG A 210 7.08 1.54 19.47
C ARG A 210 7.22 1.68 17.96
N TRP A 211 6.37 2.49 17.35
CA TRP A 211 6.41 2.71 15.90
C TRP A 211 6.94 4.10 15.57
N ASN A 212 7.71 4.18 14.50
CA ASN A 212 8.27 5.41 13.97
C ASN A 212 8.36 5.31 12.45
N LYS A 213 7.42 5.97 11.76
CA LYS A 213 7.31 5.95 10.30
C LYS A 213 7.21 4.51 9.77
N ASN A 214 8.25 4.04 9.09
CA ASN A 214 8.33 2.73 8.47
C ASN A 214 9.07 1.68 9.32
N SER A 215 9.26 1.94 10.62
CA SER A 215 9.83 0.97 11.57
C SER A 215 8.90 0.74 12.76
N LEU A 216 8.85 -0.51 13.22
CA LEU A 216 8.12 -0.96 14.41
C LEU A 216 9.02 -1.83 15.27
N GLU A 217 9.26 -1.39 16.51
CA GLU A 217 9.97 -2.16 17.52
C GLU A 217 8.96 -2.82 18.45
N ILE A 218 9.14 -4.09 18.80
CA ILE A 218 8.28 -4.81 19.74
C ILE A 218 9.15 -5.42 20.84
N ASP A 219 8.81 -5.16 22.10
CA ASP A 219 9.56 -5.69 23.24
C ASP A 219 9.71 -7.22 23.19
N GLY A 220 10.94 -7.72 23.27
CA GLY A 220 11.25 -9.15 23.25
C GLY A 220 11.56 -9.72 21.86
N PHE A 221 11.48 -8.92 20.80
CA PHE A 221 12.09 -9.23 19.51
C PHE A 221 13.48 -8.59 19.45
N GLU A 222 14.45 -9.31 18.87
CA GLU A 222 15.84 -8.83 18.70
C GLU A 222 16.02 -7.97 17.43
N TYR A 223 14.94 -7.73 16.69
CA TYR A 223 14.93 -6.99 15.44
C TYR A 223 13.76 -6.02 15.38
N GLN A 224 13.84 -5.08 14.44
CA GLN A 224 12.75 -4.18 14.09
C GLN A 224 11.97 -4.76 12.91
N PHE A 225 10.67 -4.49 12.88
CA PHE A 225 9.83 -4.76 11.73
C PHE A 225 9.82 -3.54 10.81
N THR A 226 9.73 -3.77 9.50
CA THR A 226 9.63 -2.74 8.47
C THR A 226 8.40 -2.97 7.59
N ASP A 227 8.03 -2.02 6.73
CA ASP A 227 6.91 -2.18 5.80
C ASP A 227 7.28 -2.86 4.47
N SER A 228 8.52 -3.36 4.35
CA SER A 228 9.01 -4.03 3.14
C SER A 228 9.15 -5.54 3.35
N PRO A 229 8.52 -6.37 2.51
CA PRO A 229 8.70 -7.82 2.54
C PRO A 229 9.94 -8.32 1.77
N ASP A 230 10.82 -7.42 1.33
CA ASP A 230 12.04 -7.74 0.58
C ASP A 230 11.76 -8.60 -0.69
N ARG A 231 10.88 -8.09 -1.56
CA ARG A 231 10.19 -8.88 -2.60
C ARG A 231 11.08 -9.40 -3.72
N CYS A 232 12.16 -8.69 -4.04
CA CYS A 232 13.02 -8.98 -5.19
C CYS A 232 14.37 -9.61 -4.80
N SER A 233 14.61 -9.83 -3.51
CA SER A 233 15.83 -10.45 -2.99
C SER A 233 15.65 -11.96 -2.96
N ALA A 234 16.01 -12.61 -4.07
CA ALA A 234 16.10 -14.06 -4.19
C ALA A 234 17.54 -14.48 -4.50
#